data_AF-A0A7J2Y7V1-F1
#
_entry.id   AF-A0A7J2Y7V1-F1
#
_cell.length_a   1.000
_cell.length_b   1.000
_cell.length_c   1.000
_cell.angle_alpha   90.00
_cell.angle_beta   90.00
_cell.angle_gamma   90.00
#
_symmetry.space_group_name_H-M   'P 1'
#
loop_
_entity.id
_entity.type
_entity.pdbx_description
1 polymer ?
#
loop_
_entity_poly.entity_id
_entity_poly.type
_entity_poly.pdbx_seq_one_letter_code
_entity_poly.pdbx_strand_id
1 'polypeptide(L)'
;MERIEVLPCLYRGPDGAVHEAEFPKAEPQPHAVAADLYCPSYAARKGLTGPLRIEDLEVTVFNTTDYRRDVELEEAAKDRLVQAILAKEGTEIVEAAGGEGALRDRIRVVTWWRSSGP
;
A
#
# COMPACT_ATOMS: atom_id res chain seq x y z
N MET A 1 18.99 -5.78 8.57
CA MET A 1 17.66 -6.25 9.01
C MET A 1 16.63 -5.54 8.17
N GLU A 2 15.70 -6.28 7.60
CA GLU A 2 14.60 -5.76 6.78
C GLU A 2 13.28 -5.99 7.54
N ARG A 3 12.40 -5.00 7.48
CA ARG A 3 11.07 -5.02 8.10
C ARG A 3 10.06 -4.63 7.05
N ILE A 4 9.05 -5.47 6.88
CA ILE A 4 7.90 -5.20 6.02
C ILE A 4 6.73 -4.86 6.92
N GLU A 5 6.07 -3.75 6.61
CA GLU A 5 4.91 -3.27 7.33
C GLU A 5 3.73 -3.27 6.38
N VAL A 6 2.70 -4.03 6.73
CA VAL A 6 1.45 -4.11 5.99
C VAL A 6 0.36 -3.41 6.78
N LEU A 7 -0.43 -2.58 6.08
CA LEU A 7 -1.56 -1.88 6.66
C LEU A 7 -2.86 -2.57 6.24
N PRO A 8 -3.97 -2.32 6.97
CA PRO A 8 -5.29 -2.73 6.51
C PRO A 8 -5.54 -2.22 5.09
N CYS A 9 -6.05 -3.09 4.24
CA CYS A 9 -6.46 -2.74 2.90
C CYS A 9 -7.73 -1.89 2.94
N LEU A 10 -7.89 -1.03 1.94
CA LEU A 10 -9.11 -0.27 1.72
C LEU A 10 -9.88 -0.90 0.56
N TYR A 11 -11.20 -0.94 0.68
CA TYR A 11 -12.08 -1.35 -0.42
C TYR A 11 -13.35 -0.52 -0.43
N ARG A 12 -13.96 -0.39 -1.61
CA ARG A 12 -15.27 0.25 -1.73
C ARG A 12 -16.36 -0.81 -1.66
N GLY A 13 -17.25 -0.66 -0.69
CA GLY A 13 -18.39 -1.55 -0.48
C GLY A 13 -19.48 -1.35 -1.54
N PRO A 14 -20.48 -2.25 -1.61
CA PRO A 14 -21.64 -2.11 -2.50
C PRO A 14 -22.48 -0.86 -2.22
N ASP A 15 -22.38 -0.31 -1.01
CA ASP A 15 -23.01 0.93 -0.56
C ASP A 15 -22.24 2.19 -1.01
N GLY A 16 -21.10 2.02 -1.69
CA GLY A 16 -20.22 3.11 -2.12
C GLY A 16 -19.31 3.64 -1.02
N ALA A 17 -19.43 3.15 0.22
CA ALA A 17 -18.61 3.56 1.35
C ALA A 17 -17.24 2.87 1.32
N VAL A 18 -16.25 3.51 1.94
CA VAL A 18 -14.89 2.97 2.09
C VAL A 18 -14.82 2.16 3.37
N HIS A 19 -14.32 0.93 3.26
CA HIS A 19 -14.20 -0.02 4.36
C HIS A 19 -12.77 -0.55 4.46
N GLU A 20 -12.44 -1.13 5.61
CA GLU A 20 -11.14 -1.75 5.87
C GLU A 20 -11.23 -3.29 5.84
N ALA A 21 -10.19 -3.92 5.32
CA ALA A 21 -10.00 -5.36 5.35
C ALA A 21 -8.58 -5.71 5.81
N GLU A 22 -8.42 -6.89 6.40
CA GLU A 22 -7.08 -7.40 6.70
C GLU A 22 -6.26 -7.62 5.43
N PHE A 23 -4.94 -7.44 5.52
CA PHE A 23 -4.03 -7.79 4.44
C PHE A 23 -4.11 -9.30 4.17
N PRO A 24 -4.30 -9.75 2.91
CA PRO A 24 -4.40 -11.17 2.59
C PRO A 24 -3.16 -11.96 3.04
N LYS A 25 -3.37 -13.01 3.84
CA LYS A 25 -2.28 -13.87 4.36
C LYS A 25 -1.72 -14.85 3.32
N ALA A 26 -2.43 -15.03 2.22
CA ALA A 26 -2.06 -15.85 1.07
C ALA A 26 -2.49 -15.10 -0.20
N GLU A 27 -1.96 -15.50 -1.36
CA GLU A 27 -2.39 -14.96 -2.65
C GLU A 27 -3.91 -15.10 -2.79
N PRO A 28 -4.67 -13.98 -2.76
CA PRO A 28 -6.12 -14.06 -2.83
C PRO A 28 -6.52 -14.50 -4.23
N GLN A 29 -7.39 -15.51 -4.32
CA GLN A 29 -7.93 -15.92 -5.61
C GLN A 29 -8.74 -14.75 -6.19
N PRO A 30 -8.54 -14.36 -7.47
CA PRO A 30 -9.22 -13.22 -8.10
C PRO A 30 -10.74 -13.27 -8.02
N HIS A 31 -11.31 -14.48 -7.97
CA HIS A 31 -12.75 -14.74 -7.88
C HIS A 31 -13.28 -14.80 -6.44
N ALA A 32 -12.39 -14.82 -5.45
CA ALA A 32 -12.75 -14.91 -4.03
C ALA A 32 -12.75 -13.55 -3.33
N VAL A 33 -12.15 -12.51 -3.93
CA VAL A 33 -12.23 -11.14 -3.42
C VAL A 33 -13.55 -10.50 -3.87
N ALA A 34 -14.37 -10.10 -2.88
CA ALA A 34 -15.68 -9.51 -3.11
C ALA A 34 -15.63 -8.06 -3.62
N ALA A 35 -14.46 -7.43 -3.56
CA ALA A 35 -14.18 -6.07 -4.02
C ALA A 35 -12.68 -5.90 -4.30
N ASP A 36 -12.31 -4.86 -5.05
CA ASP A 36 -10.92 -4.51 -5.27
C ASP A 36 -10.28 -4.02 -3.95
N LEU A 37 -9.20 -4.67 -3.53
CA LEU A 37 -8.52 -4.34 -2.27
C LEU A 37 -7.27 -3.50 -2.56
N TYR A 38 -7.20 -2.29 -2.02
CA TYR A 38 -6.05 -1.40 -2.09
C TYR A 38 -5.24 -1.56 -0.80
N CYS A 39 -4.15 -2.31 -0.87
CA CYS A 39 -3.38 -2.74 0.29
C CYS A 39 -2.06 -1.98 0.38
N PRO A 40 -1.94 -0.99 1.30
CA PRO A 40 -0.71 -0.23 1.44
C PRO A 40 0.32 -1.00 2.27
N SER A 41 1.58 -0.93 1.85
CA SER A 41 2.71 -1.52 2.55
C SER A 41 4.00 -0.74 2.31
N TYR A 42 4.96 -0.86 3.22
CA TYR A 42 6.32 -0.37 3.01
C TYR A 42 7.37 -1.31 3.59
N ALA A 43 8.57 -1.25 3.01
CA ALA A 43 9.76 -1.92 3.53
C ALA A 43 10.75 -0.90 4.08
N ALA A 44 11.24 -1.17 5.29
CA ALA A 44 12.30 -0.42 5.92
C ALA A 44 13.50 -1.33 6.19
N ARG A 45 14.69 -0.90 5.77
CA ARG A 45 15.92 -1.67 5.89
C ARG A 45 16.97 -0.93 6.70
N LYS A 46 17.57 -1.64 7.67
CA LYS A 46 18.72 -1.17 8.43
C LYS A 46 19.97 -1.89 7.96
N GLY A 47 20.90 -1.13 7.38
CA GLY A 47 22.24 -1.59 7.00
C GLY A 47 23.16 -1.81 8.21
N LEU A 48 24.36 -2.34 7.97
CA LEU A 48 25.36 -2.62 9.01
C LEU A 48 25.92 -1.34 9.66
N THR A 49 26.07 -0.26 8.88
CA THR A 49 26.74 0.99 9.32
C THR A 49 25.92 2.25 9.01
N GLY A 50 24.60 2.14 8.85
CA GLY A 50 23.73 3.26 8.49
C GLY A 50 22.40 3.30 9.25
N PRO A 51 21.69 4.44 9.21
CA PRO A 51 20.36 4.56 9.76
C PRO A 51 19.36 3.67 9.01
N LEU A 52 18.19 3.45 9.62
CA LEU A 52 17.06 2.80 8.95
C LEU A 52 16.67 3.64 7.72
N ARG A 53 16.37 2.99 6.60
CA ARG A 53 15.92 3.64 5.36
C ARG A 53 14.63 3.00 4.88
N ILE A 54 13.72 3.83 4.38
CA ILE A 54 12.51 3.37 3.70
C ILE A 54 12.90 3.08 2.25
N GLU A 55 12.79 1.83 1.82
CA GLU A 55 13.23 1.37 0.51
C GLU A 55 12.05 1.28 -0.46
N ASP A 56 11.06 0.45 -0.12
CA ASP A 56 9.87 0.23 -0.94
C ASP A 56 8.62 0.84 -0.29
N LEU A 57 7.82 1.50 -1.10
CA LEU A 57 6.48 1.98 -0.74
C LEU A 57 5.52 1.56 -1.84
N GLU A 58 4.47 0.83 -1.47
CA GLU A 58 3.55 0.26 -2.45
C GLU A 58 2.10 0.27 -1.96
N VAL A 59 1.18 0.52 -2.88
CA VAL A 59 -0.22 0.11 -2.76
C VAL A 59 -0.44 -1.03 -3.74
N THR A 60 -0.55 -2.25 -3.22
CA THR A 60 -0.88 -3.43 -4.02
C THR A 60 -2.39 -3.51 -4.17
N VAL A 61 -2.88 -3.51 -5.41
CA VAL A 61 -4.31 -3.65 -5.71
C VAL A 61 -4.59 -5.10 -6.05
N PHE A 62 -5.22 -5.83 -5.13
CA PHE A 62 -5.77 -7.16 -5.43
C PHE A 62 -7.12 -6.97 -6.12
N ASN A 63 -7.10 -7.04 -7.45
CA ASN A 63 -8.22 -6.63 -8.27
C ASN A 63 -9.13 -7.80 -8.65
N THR A 64 -10.42 -7.51 -8.76
CA THR A 64 -11.46 -8.37 -9.31
C THR A 64 -11.39 -8.41 -10.83
N THR A 65 -12.16 -9.30 -11.46
CA THR A 65 -12.25 -9.40 -12.93
C THR A 65 -12.80 -8.14 -13.58
N ASP A 66 -13.71 -7.44 -12.91
CA ASP A 66 -14.37 -6.24 -13.42
C ASP A 66 -13.70 -4.94 -12.94
N TYR A 67 -12.43 -5.04 -12.54
CA TYR A 67 -11.67 -3.95 -11.98
C TYR A 67 -11.77 -2.67 -12.79
N ARG A 68 -12.17 -1.61 -12.09
CA ARG A 68 -12.05 -0.23 -12.55
C ARG A 68 -11.24 0.53 -11.52
N ARG A 69 -10.22 1.24 -11.99
CA ARG A 69 -9.38 2.06 -11.12
C ARG A 69 -10.22 3.09 -10.37
N ASP A 70 -10.26 2.95 -9.05
CA ASP A 70 -10.78 3.96 -8.12
C ASP A 70 -9.61 4.86 -7.68
N VAL A 71 -9.57 6.07 -8.26
CA VAL A 71 -8.50 7.04 -7.98
C VAL A 71 -8.60 7.60 -6.56
N GLU A 72 -9.82 7.79 -6.04
CA GLU A 72 -10.02 8.32 -4.69
C GLU A 72 -9.52 7.32 -3.65
N LEU A 73 -9.84 6.03 -3.85
CA LEU A 73 -9.42 4.96 -2.96
C LEU A 73 -7.90 4.72 -3.02
N GLU A 74 -7.31 4.88 -4.21
CA GLU A 74 -5.86 4.85 -4.39
C GLU A 74 -5.16 5.97 -3.60
N GLU A 75 -5.64 7.21 -3.71
CA GLU A 75 -5.08 8.34 -2.97
C GLU A 75 -5.29 8.18 -1.46
N ALA A 76 -6.45 7.69 -1.03
CA ALA A 76 -6.69 7.37 0.39
C ALA A 76 -5.72 6.30 0.92
N ALA A 77 -5.40 5.27 0.12
CA ALA A 77 -4.43 4.25 0.50
C ALA A 77 -3.01 4.82 0.59
N LYS A 78 -2.63 5.72 -0.33
CA LYS A 78 -1.34 6.44 -0.27
C LYS A 78 -1.24 7.32 0.97
N ASP A 79 -2.27 8.12 1.23
CA ASP A 79 -2.36 8.97 2.42
C ASP A 79 -2.19 8.16 3.70
N ARG A 80 -2.90 7.03 3.79
CA ARG A 80 -2.81 6.14 4.94
C ARG A 80 -1.39 5.56 5.12
N LEU A 81 -0.72 5.21 4.03
CA LEU A 81 0.65 4.71 4.08
C LEU A 81 1.62 5.78 4.61
N VAL A 82 1.51 7.00 4.09
CA VAL A 82 2.33 8.13 4.55
C VAL A 82 2.08 8.39 6.04
N GLN A 83 0.82 8.52 6.47
CA GLN A 83 0.50 8.78 7.87
C GLN A 83 0.99 7.67 8.81
N ALA A 84 0.92 6.40 8.38
CA ALA A 84 1.45 5.30 9.16
C ALA A 84 2.98 5.36 9.31
N ILE A 85 3.70 5.77 8.26
CA ILE A 85 5.14 5.99 8.31
C ILE A 85 5.46 7.14 9.28
N LEU A 86 4.78 8.29 9.16
CA LEU A 86 5.00 9.44 10.03
C LEU A 86 4.72 9.13 11.51
N ALA A 87 3.71 8.29 11.79
CA ALA A 87 3.35 7.91 13.15
C ALA A 87 4.32 6.89 13.77
N LYS A 88 5.01 6.10 12.95
CA LYS A 88 5.82 4.96 13.39
C LYS A 88 7.32 5.24 13.34
N GLU A 89 7.78 5.93 12.31
CA GLU A 89 9.20 6.21 12.09
C GLU A 89 9.58 7.55 12.72
N GLY A 90 10.81 7.63 13.24
CA GLY A 90 11.36 8.88 13.77
C GLY A 90 11.48 9.95 12.67
N THR A 91 11.40 11.21 13.08
CA THR A 91 11.52 12.38 12.19
C THR A 91 12.79 12.30 11.34
N GLU A 92 13.91 11.81 11.89
CA GLU A 92 15.17 11.67 11.18
C GLU A 92 15.11 10.67 10.00
N ILE A 93 14.27 9.63 10.10
CA ILE A 93 14.08 8.63 9.03
C ILE A 93 13.22 9.22 7.91
N VAL A 94 12.17 9.95 8.28
CA VAL A 94 11.27 10.64 7.35
C VAL A 94 12.00 11.72 6.58
N GLU A 95 12.81 12.54 7.25
CA GLU A 95 13.63 13.57 6.60
C GLU A 95 14.67 12.96 5.66
N ALA A 96 15.33 11.87 6.07
CA ALA A 96 16.27 11.15 5.21
C ALA A 96 15.60 10.55 3.96
N ALA A 97 14.30 10.30 4.00
CA ALA A 97 13.51 9.86 2.86
C ALA A 97 13.03 11.03 1.94
N GLY A 98 13.34 12.28 2.31
CA GLY A 98 12.96 13.49 1.57
C GLY A 98 11.70 14.19 2.10
N GLY A 99 11.19 13.76 3.26
CA GLY A 99 9.98 14.30 3.86
C GLY A 99 8.68 13.69 3.33
N GLU A 100 7.55 14.17 3.84
CA GLU A 100 6.20 13.63 3.55
C GLU A 100 5.87 13.60 2.05
N GLY A 101 6.10 14.70 1.34
CA GLY A 101 5.83 14.79 -0.10
C GLY A 101 6.64 13.77 -0.90
N ALA A 102 7.94 13.62 -0.60
CA ALA A 102 8.79 12.65 -1.27
C ALA A 102 8.39 11.20 -0.97
N LEU A 103 7.88 10.91 0.23
CA LEU A 103 7.30 9.60 0.54
C LEU A 103 6.09 9.34 -0.35
N ARG A 104 5.14 10.28 -0.43
CA ARG A 104 3.93 10.15 -1.26
C ARG A 104 4.26 9.91 -2.74
N ASP A 105 5.17 10.71 -3.30
CA ASP A 105 5.56 10.65 -4.71
C ASP A 105 6.27 9.33 -5.08
N ARG A 106 6.89 8.67 -4.10
CA ARG A 106 7.56 7.38 -4.29
C ARG A 106 6.62 6.18 -4.21
N ILE A 107 5.37 6.35 -3.75
CA ILE A 107 4.44 5.23 -3.62
C ILE A 107 4.07 4.70 -5.00
N ARG A 108 4.43 3.45 -5.25
CA ARG A 108 4.02 2.74 -6.47
C ARG A 108 2.65 2.12 -6.25
N VAL A 109 1.85 2.09 -7.31
CA VAL A 109 0.57 1.38 -7.29
C VAL A 109 0.69 0.22 -8.27
N VAL A 110 0.59 -0.99 -7.74
CA VAL A 110 0.81 -2.21 -8.50
C VAL A 110 -0.48 -3.02 -8.49
N THR A 111 -0.99 -3.34 -9.67
CA THR A 111 -2.19 -4.16 -9.80
C THR A 111 -1.80 -5.62 -9.96
N TRP A 112 -2.37 -6.46 -9.10
CA TRP A 112 -2.13 -7.89 -9.09
C TRP A 112 -3.36 -8.61 -9.66
N TRP A 113 -3.16 -9.42 -10.71
CA TRP A 113 -4.14 -10.26 -11.47
C TRP A 113 -4.56 -9.80 -12.88
N ARG A 114 -3.97 -8.74 -13.45
CA ARG A 114 -4.27 -8.40 -14.85
C ARG A 114 -3.52 -9.29 -15.85
N SER A 115 -4.07 -10.45 -16.19
CA SER A 115 -3.91 -11.04 -17.53
C SER A 115 -5.15 -10.68 -18.36
N SER A 116 -5.15 -9.49 -18.96
CA SER A 116 -5.99 -9.27 -20.14
C SER A 116 -5.27 -9.93 -21.31
N GLY A 117 -5.65 -11.17 -21.62
CA GLY A 117 -5.37 -11.82 -22.90
C GLY A 117 -6.71 -12.13 -23.57
N PRO A 118 -6.89 -11.79 -24.85
CA PRO A 118 -8.18 -11.75 -25.56
C PRO A 118 -8.94 -13.09 -25.62
#